data_AF-A0AAD4Q1X5-F1
#
_entry.id   AF-A0AAD4Q1X5-F1
#
_cell.length_a   1.000
_cell.length_b   1.000
_cell.length_c   1.000
_cell.angle_alpha   90.00
_cell.angle_beta   90.00
_cell.angle_gamma   90.00
#
_symmetry.space_group_name_H-M   'P 1'
#
loop_
_entity.id
_entity.type
_entity.pdbx_description
1 polymer ?
#
loop_
_entity_poly.entity_id
_entity_poly.type
_entity_poly.pdbx_seq_one_letter_code
_entity_poly.pdbx_strand_id
1 'polypeptide(L)'
;MDPSQVKIPPVKDLTIDNITENVILINSLCKDPRMKYVLERLVTHLHDFARETRLSSNEWMAGINFLTETGKICTDVRQEFILLSDVLGLSLIVDSIDHPKPPNSTEGTVLGPFHTHEAPTITQGEDISHDADGEPLLVVCNVKDRAGNPLNGVKIDIWETDSSGHYDVQHADRSGPDGRGVILSDENGEFWFKAIKPVPYPIPHDGPVGKLLEKLHRHPYRPSHMHFMFEKEGYDHLITSLYLRNDPYETSDAVFGVKNTLVVDLGKVDSALAAKYGIAEGSWLMTYDFVLVTDMETSELRAYNSQMALEKLGRKVRIVNGLPIPDLD
;
A
#
# COMPACT_ATOMS: atom_id res chain seq x y z
N MET A 1 31.20 -10.00 15.38
CA MET A 1 31.21 -11.46 15.24
C MET A 1 32.67 -11.89 15.10
N ASP A 2 33.13 -12.87 15.88
CA ASP A 2 34.50 -13.39 15.77
C ASP A 2 34.57 -14.35 14.56
N PRO A 3 35.34 -14.03 13.50
CA PRO A 3 35.39 -14.86 12.30
C PRO A 3 35.94 -16.27 12.56
N SER A 4 36.70 -16.48 13.63
CA SER A 4 37.24 -17.80 13.99
C SER A 4 36.15 -18.78 14.47
N GLN A 5 34.97 -18.27 14.82
CA GLN A 5 33.85 -19.06 15.33
C GLN A 5 32.87 -19.48 14.22
N VAL A 6 33.02 -18.96 13.01
CA VAL A 6 32.15 -19.27 11.87
C VAL A 6 32.72 -20.47 11.11
N LYS A 7 32.03 -21.61 11.18
CA LYS A 7 32.37 -22.79 10.37
C LYS A 7 31.83 -22.61 8.95
N ILE A 8 32.69 -22.15 8.05
CA ILE A 8 32.33 -21.93 6.64
C ILE A 8 32.33 -23.28 5.89
N PRO A 9 31.26 -23.62 5.16
CA PRO A 9 31.25 -24.82 4.32
C PRO A 9 32.26 -24.69 3.17
N PRO A 10 32.85 -25.80 2.69
CA PRO A 10 33.74 -25.77 1.54
C PRO A 10 32.97 -25.29 0.30
N VAL A 11 33.44 -24.22 -0.32
CA VAL A 11 32.89 -23.67 -1.57
C VAL A 11 33.61 -24.24 -2.79
N LYS A 12 32.91 -24.35 -3.91
CA LYS A 12 33.50 -24.76 -5.19
C LYS A 12 34.43 -23.66 -5.72
N ASP A 13 35.38 -24.02 -6.57
CA ASP A 13 36.17 -23.04 -7.32
C ASP A 13 35.24 -22.14 -8.14
N LEU A 14 35.52 -20.83 -8.17
CA LEU A 14 34.52 -19.83 -8.52
C LEU A 14 34.43 -19.62 -10.03
N THR A 15 33.24 -19.81 -10.58
CA THR A 15 32.91 -19.56 -11.98
C THR A 15 31.65 -18.72 -12.08
N ILE A 16 31.40 -18.14 -13.26
CA ILE A 16 30.15 -17.41 -13.52
C ILE A 16 28.91 -18.29 -13.34
N ASP A 17 29.04 -19.61 -13.57
CA ASP A 17 27.94 -20.56 -13.50
C ASP A 17 27.63 -20.99 -12.06
N ASN A 18 28.63 -21.04 -11.17
CA ASN A 18 28.45 -21.60 -9.81
C ASN A 18 28.46 -20.56 -8.67
N ILE A 19 28.68 -19.28 -8.96
CA ILE A 19 28.70 -18.21 -7.93
C ILE A 19 27.40 -18.17 -7.12
N THR A 20 26.25 -18.39 -7.76
CA THR A 20 24.93 -18.42 -7.11
C THR A 20 24.86 -19.53 -6.05
N GLU A 21 25.33 -20.75 -6.39
CA GLU A 21 25.35 -21.88 -5.46
C GLU A 21 26.26 -21.60 -4.26
N ASN A 22 27.43 -21.01 -4.50
CA ASN A 22 28.37 -20.66 -3.44
C ASN A 22 27.78 -19.60 -2.48
N VAL A 23 27.11 -18.56 -2.99
CA VAL A 23 26.46 -17.54 -2.14
C VAL A 23 25.33 -18.16 -1.31
N ILE A 24 24.49 -19.00 -1.92
CA ILE A 24 23.41 -19.72 -1.22
C ILE A 24 23.98 -20.62 -0.14
N LEU A 25 25.06 -21.37 -0.44
CA LEU A 25 25.72 -22.27 0.51
C LEU A 25 26.26 -21.52 1.72
N ILE A 26 26.90 -20.37 1.53
CA ILE A 26 27.39 -19.54 2.64
C ILE A 26 26.21 -18.99 3.46
N ASN A 27 25.17 -18.46 2.80
CA ASN A 27 23.99 -17.92 3.48
C ASN A 27 23.18 -19.00 4.22
N SER A 28 23.36 -20.28 3.87
CA SER A 28 22.71 -21.41 4.55
C SER A 28 23.12 -21.59 6.02
N LEU A 29 24.18 -20.90 6.47
CA LEU A 29 24.57 -20.82 7.87
C LEU A 29 23.56 -20.06 8.74
N CYS A 30 22.65 -19.29 8.13
CA CYS A 30 21.53 -18.68 8.85
C CYS A 30 20.66 -19.76 9.50
N LYS A 31 20.43 -19.64 10.81
CA LYS A 31 19.60 -20.59 11.57
C LYS A 31 18.11 -20.38 11.35
N ASP A 32 17.70 -19.17 10.99
CA ASP A 32 16.31 -18.87 10.66
C ASP A 32 15.95 -19.47 9.30
N PRO A 33 15.04 -20.48 9.26
CA PRO A 33 14.67 -21.14 8.02
C PRO A 33 13.93 -20.21 7.05
N ARG A 34 13.16 -19.24 7.53
CA ARG A 34 12.44 -18.29 6.69
C ARG A 34 13.40 -17.29 6.07
N MET A 35 14.30 -16.72 6.86
CA MET A 35 15.32 -15.79 6.34
C MET A 35 16.21 -16.49 5.31
N LYS A 36 16.62 -17.74 5.57
CA LYS A 36 17.39 -18.55 4.62
C LYS A 36 16.66 -18.70 3.29
N TYR A 37 15.38 -19.07 3.33
CA TYR A 37 14.58 -19.23 2.12
C TYR A 37 14.43 -17.92 1.34
N VAL A 38 14.11 -16.81 2.01
CA VAL A 38 13.95 -15.50 1.36
C VAL A 38 15.25 -15.05 0.69
N LEU A 39 16.39 -15.17 1.38
CA LEU A 39 17.69 -14.81 0.81
C LEU A 39 18.13 -15.74 -0.32
N GLU A 40 17.85 -17.04 -0.23
CA GLU A 40 18.10 -17.97 -1.33
C GLU A 40 17.37 -17.53 -2.60
N ARG A 41 16.06 -17.22 -2.48
CA ARG A 41 15.26 -16.77 -3.62
C ARG A 41 15.73 -15.41 -4.15
N LEU A 42 16.01 -14.45 -3.26
CA LEU A 42 16.51 -13.13 -3.65
C LEU A 42 17.82 -13.24 -4.44
N VAL A 43 18.81 -13.98 -3.93
CA VAL A 43 20.10 -14.18 -4.60
C VAL A 43 19.91 -14.87 -5.94
N THR A 44 19.06 -15.90 -6.00
CA THR A 44 18.75 -16.60 -7.24
C THR A 44 18.20 -15.63 -8.29
N HIS A 45 17.12 -14.91 -7.98
CA HIS A 45 16.49 -13.98 -8.92
C HIS A 45 17.39 -12.81 -9.31
N LEU A 46 18.20 -12.28 -8.38
CA LEU A 46 19.14 -11.20 -8.66
C LEU A 46 20.26 -11.64 -9.62
N HIS A 47 20.85 -12.82 -9.39
CA HIS A 47 21.89 -13.36 -10.28
C HIS A 47 21.32 -13.78 -11.64
N ASP A 48 20.11 -14.35 -11.65
CA ASP A 48 19.42 -14.73 -12.89
C ASP A 48 19.10 -13.49 -13.73
N PHE A 49 18.60 -12.40 -13.12
CA PHE A 49 18.40 -11.11 -13.79
C PHE A 49 19.69 -10.59 -14.44
N ALA A 50 20.81 -10.62 -13.72
CA ALA A 50 22.10 -10.18 -14.25
C ALA A 50 22.57 -11.05 -15.43
N ARG A 51 22.38 -12.38 -15.34
CA ARG A 51 22.76 -13.33 -16.40
C ARG A 51 21.86 -13.20 -17.64
N GLU A 52 20.55 -13.06 -17.44
CA GLU A 52 19.55 -12.91 -18.49
C GLU A 52 19.78 -11.61 -19.29
N THR A 53 19.98 -10.50 -18.58
CA THR A 53 20.16 -9.18 -19.20
C THR A 53 21.58 -8.93 -19.72
N ARG A 54 22.54 -9.78 -19.35
CA ARG A 54 23.98 -9.56 -19.58
C ARG A 54 24.44 -8.21 -19.02
N LEU A 55 24.00 -7.91 -17.80
CA LEU A 55 24.20 -6.63 -17.13
C LEU A 55 25.66 -6.18 -17.20
N SER A 56 25.93 -5.06 -17.87
CA SER A 56 27.28 -4.52 -17.99
C SER A 56 27.71 -3.80 -16.70
N SER A 57 29.02 -3.62 -16.51
CA SER A 57 29.56 -2.87 -15.37
C SER A 57 29.03 -1.43 -15.31
N ASN A 58 28.77 -0.80 -16.47
CA ASN A 58 28.23 0.56 -16.54
C ASN A 58 26.77 0.61 -16.09
N GLU A 59 25.94 -0.34 -16.55
CA GLU A 59 24.53 -0.44 -16.12
C GLU A 59 24.42 -0.80 -14.64
N TRP A 60 25.27 -1.73 -14.17
CA TRP A 60 25.37 -2.07 -12.76
C TRP A 60 25.73 -0.85 -11.90
N MET A 61 26.77 -0.10 -12.27
CA MET A 61 27.13 1.14 -11.55
C MET A 61 26.02 2.20 -11.60
N ALA A 62 25.29 2.32 -12.71
CA ALA A 62 24.14 3.20 -12.80
C ALA A 62 23.03 2.78 -11.81
N GLY A 63 22.75 1.48 -11.68
CA GLY A 63 21.83 0.94 -10.69
C GLY A 63 22.27 1.19 -9.24
N ILE A 64 23.56 1.00 -8.93
CA ILE A 64 24.13 1.30 -7.61
C ILE A 64 23.98 2.78 -7.27
N ASN A 65 24.28 3.68 -8.22
CA ASN A 65 24.11 5.11 -8.01
C ASN A 65 22.64 5.48 -7.82
N PHE A 66 21.73 4.90 -8.61
CA PHE A 66 20.28 5.10 -8.46
C PHE A 66 19.79 4.71 -7.06
N LEU A 67 20.16 3.53 -6.56
CA LEU A 67 19.80 3.07 -5.21
C LEU A 67 20.43 3.93 -4.12
N THR A 68 21.67 4.40 -4.34
CA THR A 68 22.37 5.31 -3.42
C THR A 68 21.63 6.64 -3.29
N GLU A 69 21.25 7.26 -4.40
CA GLU A 69 20.51 8.52 -4.39
C GLU A 69 19.08 8.33 -3.84
N THR A 70 18.46 7.17 -4.07
CA THR A 70 17.16 6.81 -3.48
C THR A 70 17.25 6.80 -1.96
N GLY A 71 18.30 6.21 -1.40
CA GLY A 71 18.53 6.22 0.05
C GLY A 71 18.82 7.62 0.61
N LYS A 72 19.61 8.44 -0.09
CA LYS A 72 20.02 9.78 0.38
C LYS A 72 18.87 10.78 0.52
N ILE A 73 17.83 10.64 -0.30
CA ILE A 73 16.69 11.58 -0.29
C ILE A 73 15.58 11.15 0.69
N CYS A 74 15.69 9.94 1.26
CA CYS A 74 14.76 9.50 2.30
C CYS A 74 14.93 10.33 3.58
N THR A 75 13.82 10.69 4.20
CA THR A 75 13.71 11.39 5.49
C THR A 75 12.56 10.77 6.31
N ASP A 76 12.29 11.30 7.51
CA ASP A 76 11.17 10.83 8.34
C ASP A 76 9.79 11.06 7.69
N VAL A 77 9.69 12.01 6.76
CA VAL A 77 8.45 12.37 6.04
C VAL A 77 8.48 12.03 4.55
N ARG A 78 9.63 11.54 4.04
CA ARG A 78 9.80 11.13 2.64
C ARG A 78 10.45 9.75 2.57
N GLN A 79 9.73 8.77 2.03
CA GLN A 79 10.24 7.41 1.85
C GLN A 79 10.38 7.05 0.37
N GLU A 80 11.49 7.44 -0.25
CA GLU A 80 11.73 7.20 -1.69
C GLU A 80 11.88 5.70 -2.02
N PHE A 81 12.33 4.86 -1.08
CA PHE A 81 12.33 3.40 -1.27
C PHE A 81 10.93 2.79 -1.28
N ILE A 82 10.00 3.32 -0.48
CA ILE A 82 8.59 2.93 -0.55
C ILE A 82 8.01 3.38 -1.90
N LEU A 83 8.29 4.63 -2.30
CA LEU A 83 7.84 5.13 -3.60
C LEU A 83 8.40 4.31 -4.77
N LEU A 84 9.66 3.87 -4.70
CA LEU A 84 10.26 2.97 -5.68
C LEU A 84 9.53 1.63 -5.72
N SER A 85 9.18 1.06 -4.56
CA SER A 85 8.37 -0.15 -4.44
C SER A 85 6.99 0.04 -5.07
N ASP A 86 6.35 1.19 -4.85
CA ASP A 86 5.03 1.54 -5.38
C ASP A 86 5.03 1.61 -6.90
N VAL A 87 5.96 2.37 -7.50
CA VAL A 87 6.02 2.53 -8.97
C VAL A 87 6.49 1.29 -9.71
N LEU A 88 7.08 0.31 -9.01
CA LEU A 88 7.42 -1.01 -9.54
C LEU A 88 6.33 -2.06 -9.25
N GLY A 89 5.25 -1.68 -8.56
CA GLY A 89 4.12 -2.55 -8.22
C GLY A 89 4.39 -3.56 -7.10
N LEU A 90 5.54 -3.49 -6.43
CA LEU A 90 5.90 -4.42 -5.37
C LEU A 90 5.01 -4.24 -4.13
N SER A 91 4.72 -3.01 -3.73
CA SER A 91 3.89 -2.72 -2.55
C SER A 91 2.50 -3.35 -2.67
N LEU A 92 1.88 -3.25 -3.85
CA LEU A 92 0.56 -3.84 -4.12
C LEU A 92 0.58 -5.37 -4.08
N ILE A 93 1.65 -5.99 -4.62
CA ILE A 93 1.81 -7.45 -4.56
C ILE A 93 1.99 -7.91 -3.11
N VAL A 94 2.79 -7.20 -2.32
CA VAL A 94 3.00 -7.53 -0.90
C VAL A 94 1.67 -7.44 -0.14
N ASP A 95 0.93 -6.34 -0.28
CA ASP A 95 -0.39 -6.17 0.33
C ASP A 95 -1.36 -7.32 -0.06
N SER A 96 -1.42 -7.64 -1.35
CA SER A 96 -2.31 -8.72 -1.84
C SER A 96 -1.94 -10.12 -1.33
N ILE A 97 -0.66 -10.35 -1.01
CA ILE A 97 -0.17 -11.61 -0.43
C ILE A 97 -0.43 -11.65 1.08
N ASP A 98 -0.22 -10.53 1.78
CA ASP A 98 -0.30 -10.45 3.24
C ASP A 98 -1.76 -10.36 3.74
N HIS A 99 -2.59 -9.62 3.00
CA HIS A 99 -4.00 -9.33 3.31
C HIS A 99 -4.94 -9.74 2.16
N PRO A 100 -4.93 -11.01 1.73
CA PRO A 100 -5.81 -11.46 0.65
C PRO A 100 -7.28 -11.29 1.06
N LYS A 101 -8.07 -10.73 0.15
CA LYS A 101 -9.49 -10.44 0.41
C LYS A 101 -10.38 -11.49 -0.26
N PRO A 102 -11.24 -12.21 0.48
CA PRO A 102 -12.20 -13.13 -0.13
C PRO A 102 -13.21 -12.38 -1.01
N PRO A 103 -13.87 -13.07 -1.96
CA PRO A 103 -14.91 -12.45 -2.78
C PRO A 103 -15.98 -11.74 -1.93
N ASN A 104 -16.46 -10.61 -2.45
CA ASN A 104 -17.46 -9.75 -1.81
C ASN A 104 -16.99 -9.08 -0.50
N SER A 105 -15.68 -8.94 -0.28
CA SER A 105 -15.11 -8.03 0.73
C SER A 105 -14.42 -6.83 0.07
N THR A 106 -14.21 -5.75 0.82
CA THR A 106 -13.53 -4.58 0.26
C THR A 106 -12.05 -4.88 0.02
N GLU A 107 -11.59 -4.57 -1.18
CA GLU A 107 -10.20 -4.77 -1.56
C GLU A 107 -9.26 -3.78 -0.87
N GLY A 108 -8.08 -4.27 -0.48
CA GLY A 108 -6.96 -3.42 -0.06
C GLY A 108 -6.27 -2.76 -1.25
N THR A 109 -5.60 -1.64 -0.99
CA THR A 109 -4.65 -1.00 -1.92
C THR A 109 -3.52 -0.32 -1.14
N VAL A 110 -2.57 0.29 -1.85
CA VAL A 110 -1.35 0.87 -1.26
C VAL A 110 -1.67 1.96 -0.22
N LEU A 111 -0.99 1.93 0.93
CA LEU A 111 -1.05 2.97 1.96
C LEU A 111 -0.58 4.33 1.44
N GLY A 112 0.45 4.31 0.58
CA GLY A 112 1.17 5.51 0.19
C GLY A 112 2.03 6.10 1.32
N PRO A 113 2.84 7.12 1.03
CA PRO A 113 3.84 7.63 1.97
C PRO A 113 3.31 8.71 2.93
N PHE A 114 2.03 9.08 2.85
CA PHE A 114 1.50 10.29 3.50
C PHE A 114 0.56 10.02 4.68
N HIS A 115 0.40 8.78 5.12
CA HIS A 115 -0.30 8.51 6.38
C HIS A 115 0.54 8.99 7.59
N THR A 116 -0.08 9.60 8.60
CA THR A 116 0.59 10.06 9.83
C THR A 116 -0.25 9.76 11.06
N HIS A 117 0.40 9.66 12.22
CA HIS A 117 -0.26 9.50 13.51
C HIS A 117 -0.73 10.82 14.14
N GLU A 118 -0.65 11.93 13.39
CA GLU A 118 -1.03 13.27 13.87
C GLU A 118 -2.51 13.59 13.60
N ALA A 119 -3.21 12.74 12.85
CA ALA A 119 -4.61 12.95 12.51
C ALA A 119 -5.46 13.13 13.79
N PRO A 120 -6.28 14.19 13.87
CA PRO A 120 -7.13 14.43 15.03
C PRO A 120 -8.27 13.41 15.07
N THR A 121 -8.70 13.02 16.28
CA THR A 121 -9.97 12.34 16.43
C THR A 121 -11.11 13.32 16.20
N ILE A 122 -12.02 12.95 15.30
CA ILE A 122 -13.21 13.74 14.97
C ILE A 122 -14.48 12.99 15.34
N THR A 123 -15.55 13.75 15.51
CA THR A 123 -16.91 13.27 15.66
C THR A 123 -17.66 13.30 14.34
N GLN A 124 -18.76 12.54 14.26
CA GLN A 124 -19.62 12.48 13.09
C GLN A 124 -20.01 13.88 12.61
N GLY A 125 -19.66 14.20 11.36
CA GLY A 125 -20.03 15.45 10.70
C GLY A 125 -19.09 16.64 10.84
N GLU A 126 -17.96 16.47 11.51
CA GLU A 126 -16.88 17.46 11.45
C GLU A 126 -16.19 17.48 10.08
N ASP A 127 -15.54 18.61 9.79
CA ASP A 127 -14.75 18.85 8.60
C ASP A 127 -13.32 18.29 8.79
N ILE A 128 -12.83 17.50 7.83
CA ILE A 128 -11.43 17.01 7.84
C ILE A 128 -10.46 17.94 7.10
N SER A 129 -10.97 18.92 6.34
CA SER A 129 -10.18 19.87 5.56
C SER A 129 -10.67 21.30 5.79
N HIS A 130 -9.73 22.23 5.88
CA HIS A 130 -9.99 23.67 6.00
C HIS A 130 -9.61 24.45 4.74
N ASP A 131 -9.42 23.76 3.61
CA ASP A 131 -9.12 24.37 2.32
C ASP A 131 -10.33 25.11 1.76
N ALA A 132 -10.21 26.45 1.67
CA ALA A 132 -11.28 27.32 1.20
C ALA A 132 -11.52 27.22 -0.33
N ASP A 133 -10.55 26.71 -1.09
CA ASP A 133 -10.64 26.57 -2.54
C ASP A 133 -11.17 25.19 -2.97
N GLY A 134 -11.33 24.26 -2.02
CA GLY A 134 -11.88 22.92 -2.27
C GLY A 134 -13.39 22.91 -2.52
N GLU A 135 -13.83 22.07 -3.46
CA GLU A 135 -15.27 21.85 -3.68
C GLU A 135 -15.85 21.01 -2.52
N PRO A 136 -16.90 21.44 -1.81
CA PRO A 136 -17.43 20.70 -0.66
C PRO A 136 -17.94 19.30 -1.01
N LEU A 137 -17.51 18.32 -0.22
CA LEU A 137 -17.88 16.92 -0.32
C LEU A 137 -18.46 16.42 1.01
N LEU A 138 -19.64 15.81 0.96
CA LEU A 138 -20.16 14.98 2.04
C LEU A 138 -19.76 13.53 1.78
N VAL A 139 -19.14 12.88 2.77
CA VAL A 139 -18.83 11.45 2.72
C VAL A 139 -19.74 10.73 3.73
N VAL A 140 -20.54 9.77 3.26
CA VAL A 140 -21.41 8.94 4.11
C VAL A 140 -21.18 7.48 3.78
N CYS A 141 -20.50 6.77 4.66
CA CYS A 141 -20.10 5.38 4.44
C CYS A 141 -20.63 4.48 5.54
N ASN A 142 -20.74 3.19 5.23
CA ASN A 142 -21.02 2.16 6.22
C ASN A 142 -19.86 1.16 6.28
N VAL A 143 -19.68 0.54 7.43
CA VAL A 143 -18.79 -0.59 7.61
C VAL A 143 -19.54 -1.78 8.20
N LYS A 144 -19.41 -2.92 7.52
CA LYS A 144 -20.11 -4.18 7.86
C LYS A 144 -19.18 -5.37 7.74
N ASP A 145 -19.59 -6.50 8.32
CA ASP A 145 -18.94 -7.79 8.08
C ASP A 145 -19.44 -8.45 6.77
N ARG A 146 -18.87 -9.60 6.43
CA ARG A 146 -19.26 -10.38 5.24
C ARG A 146 -20.67 -10.97 5.30
N ALA A 147 -21.27 -11.07 6.48
CA ALA A 147 -22.67 -11.48 6.66
C ALA A 147 -23.63 -10.29 6.53
N GLY A 148 -23.12 -9.07 6.38
CA GLY A 148 -23.88 -7.83 6.25
C GLY A 148 -24.26 -7.21 7.58
N ASN A 149 -23.73 -7.69 8.71
CA ASN A 149 -23.98 -7.08 10.01
C ASN A 149 -23.18 -5.78 10.15
N PRO A 150 -23.78 -4.70 10.66
CA PRO A 150 -23.07 -3.45 10.89
C PRO A 150 -21.98 -3.62 11.95
N LEU A 151 -20.84 -2.94 11.75
CA LEU A 151 -19.72 -2.97 12.69
C LEU A 151 -19.62 -1.65 13.45
N ASN A 152 -19.99 -1.68 14.73
CA ASN A 152 -19.83 -0.55 15.65
C ASN A 152 -18.40 -0.39 16.15
N GLY A 153 -17.95 0.85 16.31
CA GLY A 153 -16.67 1.19 16.92
C GLY A 153 -15.46 0.67 16.13
N VAL A 154 -15.56 0.59 14.81
CA VAL A 154 -14.38 0.47 13.93
C VAL A 154 -13.66 1.80 13.97
N LYS A 155 -12.34 1.80 14.12
CA LYS A 155 -11.50 3.00 13.98
C LYS A 155 -11.20 3.21 12.51
N ILE A 156 -11.54 4.37 11.97
CA ILE A 156 -11.31 4.73 10.57
C ILE A 156 -10.39 5.96 10.52
N ASP A 157 -9.14 5.76 10.10
CA ASP A 157 -8.23 6.85 9.75
C ASP A 157 -8.48 7.25 8.29
N ILE A 158 -8.65 8.55 8.04
CA ILE A 158 -9.00 9.13 6.74
C ILE A 158 -7.98 10.20 6.40
N TRP A 159 -7.53 10.24 5.15
CA TRP A 159 -6.68 11.32 4.65
C TRP A 159 -6.84 11.55 3.14
N GLU A 160 -6.65 12.79 2.71
CA GLU A 160 -6.68 13.23 1.32
C GLU A 160 -5.75 14.43 1.10
N THR A 161 -5.59 14.84 -0.16
CA THR A 161 -4.89 16.08 -0.52
C THR A 161 -5.80 17.29 -0.40
N ASP A 162 -5.22 18.48 -0.30
CA ASP A 162 -5.90 19.74 -0.58
C ASP A 162 -6.31 19.87 -2.06
N SER A 163 -7.00 20.96 -2.40
CA SER A 163 -7.46 21.27 -3.77
C SER A 163 -6.32 21.52 -4.77
N SER A 164 -5.09 21.73 -4.28
CA SER A 164 -3.89 21.87 -5.10
C SER A 164 -3.18 20.53 -5.36
N GLY A 165 -3.66 19.43 -4.76
CA GLY A 165 -3.07 18.10 -4.89
C GLY A 165 -1.90 17.84 -3.94
N HIS A 166 -1.82 18.54 -2.81
CA HIS A 166 -0.77 18.31 -1.80
C HIS A 166 -1.38 17.80 -0.49
N TYR A 167 -0.72 16.83 0.15
CA TYR A 167 -1.00 16.53 1.55
C TYR A 167 -0.39 17.62 2.43
N ASP A 168 -1.04 17.90 3.56
CA ASP A 168 -0.58 18.82 4.60
C ASP A 168 0.92 18.69 4.94
N VAL A 169 1.43 17.46 5.08
CA VAL A 169 2.83 17.14 5.41
C VAL A 169 3.84 17.61 4.35
N GLN A 170 3.38 17.91 3.13
CA GLN A 170 4.21 18.41 2.05
C GLN A 170 4.41 19.92 2.11
N HIS A 171 3.57 20.64 2.86
CA HIS A 171 3.68 22.09 3.05
C HIS A 171 4.70 22.40 4.15
N ALA A 172 5.74 23.14 3.81
CA ALA A 172 6.82 23.49 4.74
C ALA A 172 6.36 24.41 5.89
N ASP A 173 5.29 25.16 5.67
CA ASP A 173 4.67 26.12 6.59
C ASP A 173 3.40 25.58 7.27
N ARG A 174 3.14 24.26 7.19
CA ARG A 174 2.00 23.62 7.87
C ARG A 174 1.96 24.00 9.35
N SER A 175 0.77 24.36 9.83
CA SER A 175 0.53 24.75 11.22
C SER A 175 -0.03 23.61 12.08
N GLY A 176 -0.50 22.53 11.44
CA GLY A 176 -1.10 21.35 12.05
C GLY A 176 -1.48 20.31 11.01
N PRO A 177 -2.20 19.25 11.40
CA PRO A 177 -2.81 18.31 10.46
C PRO A 177 -3.99 18.96 9.73
N ASP A 178 -4.12 18.72 8.42
CA ASP A 178 -5.28 19.11 7.61
C ASP A 178 -5.51 18.09 6.48
N GLY A 179 -6.76 17.96 6.02
CA GLY A 179 -7.16 16.90 5.09
C GLY A 179 -7.10 15.50 5.73
N ARG A 180 -7.32 15.41 7.04
CA ARG A 180 -7.17 14.17 7.84
C ARG A 180 -8.15 14.10 8.99
N GLY A 181 -8.55 12.89 9.38
CA GLY A 181 -9.29 12.66 10.60
C GLY A 181 -9.37 11.20 11.00
N VAL A 182 -9.61 10.95 12.29
CA VAL A 182 -9.89 9.61 12.83
C VAL A 182 -11.30 9.61 13.38
N ILE A 183 -12.18 8.75 12.84
CA ILE A 183 -13.58 8.64 13.25
C ILE A 183 -13.88 7.21 13.71
N LEU A 184 -14.90 7.04 14.56
CA LEU A 184 -15.44 5.74 14.93
C LEU A 184 -16.79 5.52 14.24
N SER A 185 -17.01 4.33 13.69
CA SER A 185 -18.34 3.94 13.19
C SER A 185 -19.35 3.82 14.33
N ASP A 186 -20.62 4.13 14.04
CA ASP A 186 -21.71 4.06 15.01
C ASP A 186 -22.33 2.66 15.15
N GLU A 187 -23.41 2.54 15.93
CA GLU A 187 -24.11 1.27 16.15
C GLU A 187 -24.72 0.63 14.88
N ASN A 188 -24.96 1.43 13.84
CA ASN A 188 -25.42 0.99 12.53
C ASN A 188 -24.26 0.79 11.54
N GLY A 189 -23.01 0.95 12.01
CA GLY A 189 -21.81 0.91 11.18
C GLY A 189 -21.63 2.15 10.32
N GLU A 190 -22.44 3.20 10.48
CA GLU A 190 -22.34 4.43 9.71
C GLU A 190 -21.17 5.27 10.23
N PHE A 191 -20.42 5.88 9.32
CA PHE A 191 -19.49 6.98 9.60
C PHE A 191 -19.57 8.00 8.47
N TRP A 192 -19.58 9.28 8.84
CA TRP A 192 -19.72 10.39 7.93
C TRP A 192 -19.00 11.63 8.42
N PHE A 193 -18.52 12.41 7.47
CA PHE A 193 -17.72 13.60 7.71
C PHE A 193 -17.81 14.52 6.48
N LYS A 194 -17.33 15.75 6.64
CA LYS A 194 -17.24 16.72 5.56
C LYS A 194 -15.80 16.83 5.11
N ALA A 195 -15.62 16.93 3.81
CA ALA A 195 -14.36 16.84 3.12
C ALA A 195 -14.38 17.80 1.93
N ILE A 196 -13.31 17.79 1.14
CA ILE A 196 -13.33 18.41 -0.18
C ILE A 196 -13.31 17.32 -1.24
N LYS A 197 -13.74 17.63 -2.46
CA LYS A 197 -13.69 16.68 -3.56
C LYS A 197 -12.23 16.39 -3.91
N PRO A 198 -11.78 15.12 -3.90
CA PRO A 198 -10.42 14.78 -4.27
C PRO A 198 -10.06 15.24 -5.68
N VAL A 199 -8.80 15.60 -5.86
CA VAL A 199 -8.23 16.03 -7.15
C VAL A 199 -7.07 15.09 -7.54
N PRO A 200 -6.75 14.94 -8.84
CA PRO A 200 -5.61 14.14 -9.24
C PRO A 200 -4.32 14.90 -8.91
N TYR A 201 -3.29 14.16 -8.49
CA TYR A 201 -2.03 14.77 -8.08
C TYR A 201 -0.83 13.92 -8.46
N PRO A 202 0.34 14.53 -8.69
CA PRO A 202 1.56 13.79 -8.95
C PRO A 202 2.19 13.26 -7.66
N ILE A 203 2.70 12.03 -7.66
CA ILE A 203 3.62 11.57 -6.61
C ILE A 203 4.90 12.44 -6.60
N PRO A 204 5.66 12.50 -5.49
CA PRO A 204 6.96 13.18 -5.49
C PRO A 204 7.85 12.71 -6.64
N HIS A 205 8.24 13.64 -7.52
CA HIS A 205 8.95 13.33 -8.76
C HIS A 205 10.19 14.20 -9.00
N ASP A 206 10.65 14.90 -7.97
CA ASP A 206 11.93 15.63 -7.92
C ASP A 206 13.14 14.71 -7.60
N GLY A 207 12.86 13.48 -7.15
CA GLY A 207 13.84 12.48 -6.73
C GLY A 207 14.26 11.48 -7.83
N PRO A 208 15.05 10.47 -7.46
CA PRO A 208 15.44 9.38 -8.36
C PRO A 208 14.25 8.69 -9.01
N VAL A 209 13.16 8.44 -8.26
CA VAL A 209 11.97 7.78 -8.82
C VAL A 209 11.37 8.62 -9.95
N GLY A 210 11.22 9.93 -9.75
CA GLY A 210 10.74 10.83 -10.80
C GLY A 210 11.61 10.80 -12.06
N LYS A 211 12.95 10.84 -11.90
CA LYS A 211 13.89 10.71 -13.02
C LYS A 211 13.79 9.36 -13.75
N LEU A 212 13.49 8.29 -13.02
CA LEU A 212 13.23 6.98 -13.63
C LEU A 212 11.94 7.00 -14.44
N LEU A 213 10.84 7.56 -13.90
CA LEU A 213 9.58 7.67 -14.62
C LEU A 213 9.72 8.51 -15.90
N GLU A 214 10.45 9.62 -15.83
CA GLU A 214 10.76 10.46 -16.99
C GLU A 214 11.48 9.65 -18.09
N LYS A 215 12.52 8.88 -17.72
CA LYS A 215 13.25 8.00 -18.65
C LYS A 215 12.37 6.90 -19.25
N LEU A 216 11.37 6.43 -18.51
CA LEU A 216 10.41 5.42 -18.95
C LEU A 216 9.21 6.02 -19.69
N HIS A 217 9.17 7.34 -19.88
CA HIS A 217 8.01 8.05 -20.44
C HIS A 217 6.70 7.78 -19.69
N ARG A 218 6.78 7.64 -18.36
CA ARG A 218 5.64 7.49 -17.45
C ARG A 218 5.30 8.83 -16.79
N HIS A 219 4.02 9.12 -16.62
CA HIS A 219 3.59 10.26 -15.80
C HIS A 219 3.62 9.92 -14.30
N PRO A 220 3.79 10.91 -13.41
CA PRO A 220 3.77 10.70 -11.96
C PRO A 220 2.36 10.79 -11.35
N TYR A 221 1.32 11.08 -12.13
CA TYR A 221 -0.03 11.31 -11.61
C TYR A 221 -0.71 10.07 -11.06
N ARG A 222 -1.38 10.26 -9.92
CA ARG A 222 -2.41 9.40 -9.36
C ARG A 222 -3.79 10.02 -9.63
N PRO A 223 -4.82 9.20 -9.86
CA PRO A 223 -6.18 9.70 -9.99
C PRO A 223 -6.71 10.28 -8.68
N SER A 224 -7.73 11.12 -8.74
CA SER A 224 -8.44 11.65 -7.57
C SER A 224 -8.90 10.52 -6.65
N HIS A 225 -8.51 10.56 -5.38
CA HIS A 225 -8.92 9.55 -4.40
C HIS A 225 -8.87 10.04 -2.95
N MET A 226 -9.62 9.33 -2.10
CA MET A 226 -9.59 9.48 -0.66
C MET A 226 -9.11 8.18 -0.02
N HIS A 227 -8.19 8.27 0.93
CA HIS A 227 -7.66 7.12 1.64
C HIS A 227 -8.46 6.77 2.88
N PHE A 228 -8.48 5.47 3.18
CA PHE A 228 -9.09 4.93 4.40
C PHE A 228 -8.22 3.83 4.99
N MET A 229 -8.11 3.82 6.31
CA MET A 229 -7.50 2.72 7.06
C MET A 229 -8.42 2.32 8.21
N PHE A 230 -8.81 1.05 8.24
CA PHE A 230 -9.78 0.50 9.18
C PHE A 230 -9.10 -0.44 10.17
N GLU A 231 -9.33 -0.20 11.45
CA GLU A 231 -8.81 -1.01 12.55
C GLU A 231 -9.94 -1.38 13.52
N LYS A 232 -10.08 -2.68 13.81
CA LYS A 232 -10.99 -3.21 14.82
C LYS A 232 -10.47 -4.54 15.32
N GLU A 233 -10.47 -4.76 16.64
CA GLU A 233 -10.07 -6.03 17.23
C GLU A 233 -10.86 -7.21 16.63
N GLY A 234 -10.15 -8.26 16.19
CA GLY A 234 -10.70 -9.45 15.54
C GLY A 234 -10.93 -9.31 14.03
N TYR A 235 -10.65 -8.13 13.45
CA TYR A 235 -10.73 -7.86 12.03
C TYR A 235 -9.36 -7.55 11.45
N ASP A 236 -9.13 -8.09 10.26
CA ASP A 236 -7.92 -7.82 9.49
C ASP A 236 -7.85 -6.34 9.15
N HIS A 237 -6.66 -5.77 9.32
CA HIS A 237 -6.40 -4.37 9.00
C HIS A 237 -6.70 -4.13 7.52
N LEU A 238 -7.50 -3.11 7.20
CA LEU A 238 -7.82 -2.75 5.82
C LEU A 238 -7.27 -1.37 5.52
N ILE A 239 -6.28 -1.32 4.63
CA ILE A 239 -5.82 -0.10 4.00
C ILE A 239 -6.41 -0.06 2.60
N THR A 240 -7.15 0.99 2.27
CA THR A 240 -7.79 1.11 0.96
C THR A 240 -7.94 2.57 0.55
N SER A 241 -8.52 2.79 -0.64
CA SER A 241 -8.82 4.11 -1.17
C SER A 241 -10.02 4.03 -2.08
N LEU A 242 -10.81 5.11 -2.15
CA LEU A 242 -11.89 5.25 -3.13
C LEU A 242 -11.46 6.22 -4.22
N TYR A 243 -11.50 5.76 -5.47
CA TYR A 243 -11.07 6.50 -6.65
C TYR A 243 -12.27 7.08 -7.41
N LEU A 244 -12.16 8.29 -7.93
CA LEU A 244 -13.26 8.90 -8.68
C LEU A 244 -13.35 8.34 -10.11
N ARG A 245 -14.55 7.95 -10.52
CA ARG A 245 -14.81 7.50 -11.90
C ARG A 245 -14.60 8.64 -12.90
N ASN A 246 -14.03 8.28 -14.05
CA ASN A 246 -13.69 9.15 -15.17
C ASN A 246 -12.58 10.16 -14.87
N ASP A 247 -11.79 9.93 -13.82
CA ASP A 247 -10.56 10.67 -13.61
C ASP A 247 -9.60 10.42 -14.80
N PRO A 248 -8.89 11.44 -15.33
CA PRO A 248 -7.97 11.28 -16.45
C PRO A 248 -6.86 10.23 -16.24
N TYR A 249 -6.55 9.90 -14.98
CA TYR A 249 -5.51 8.94 -14.60
C TYR A 249 -6.05 7.64 -13.99
N GLU A 250 -7.38 7.42 -14.04
CA GLU A 250 -8.03 6.22 -13.49
C GLU A 250 -7.39 4.93 -14.02
N THR A 251 -7.11 4.87 -15.33
CA THR A 251 -6.55 3.69 -15.99
C THR A 251 -5.02 3.69 -16.07
N SER A 252 -4.35 4.67 -15.48
CA SER A 252 -2.90 4.86 -15.63
C SER A 252 -2.20 5.31 -14.34
N ASP A 253 -2.80 5.05 -13.17
CA ASP A 253 -2.23 5.38 -11.85
C ASP A 253 -0.74 5.00 -11.77
N ALA A 254 0.11 5.97 -11.43
CA ALA A 254 1.56 5.82 -11.36
C ALA A 254 2.02 4.72 -10.41
N VAL A 255 1.19 4.34 -9.42
CA VAL A 255 1.49 3.30 -8.42
C VAL A 255 0.59 2.07 -8.53
N PHE A 256 -0.22 1.97 -9.59
CA PHE A 256 -1.10 0.82 -9.86
C PHE A 256 -2.13 0.52 -8.76
N GLY A 257 -2.56 1.53 -7.99
CA GLY A 257 -3.46 1.33 -6.84
C GLY A 257 -4.93 1.15 -7.20
N VAL A 258 -5.35 1.51 -8.42
CA VAL A 258 -6.75 1.49 -8.84
C VAL A 258 -7.23 0.06 -9.05
N LYS A 259 -8.38 -0.26 -8.45
CA LYS A 259 -9.14 -1.49 -8.67
C LYS A 259 -10.58 -1.13 -8.99
N ASN A 260 -11.19 -1.85 -9.93
CA ASN A 260 -12.55 -1.50 -10.42
C ASN A 260 -13.60 -1.43 -9.30
N THR A 261 -13.50 -2.27 -8.27
CA THR A 261 -14.44 -2.26 -7.13
C THR A 261 -14.28 -1.05 -6.21
N LEU A 262 -13.15 -0.36 -6.30
CA LEU A 262 -12.81 0.85 -5.52
C LEU A 262 -13.07 2.15 -6.31
N VAL A 263 -13.53 2.05 -7.56
CA VAL A 263 -13.91 3.20 -8.38
C VAL A 263 -15.37 3.57 -8.11
N VAL A 264 -15.60 4.79 -7.63
CA VAL A 264 -16.90 5.31 -7.20
C VAL A 264 -17.36 6.49 -8.05
N ASP A 265 -18.67 6.63 -8.19
CA ASP A 265 -19.32 7.81 -8.76
C ASP A 265 -19.69 8.78 -7.64
N LEU A 266 -19.51 10.08 -7.87
CA LEU A 266 -20.01 11.09 -6.95
C LEU A 266 -21.46 11.43 -7.26
N GLY A 267 -22.30 11.38 -6.24
CA GLY A 267 -23.65 11.94 -6.25
C GLY A 267 -23.66 13.43 -5.93
N LYS A 268 -24.88 13.95 -5.73
CA LYS A 268 -25.12 15.30 -5.23
C LYS A 268 -26.01 15.24 -3.99
N VAL A 269 -25.71 16.09 -3.02
CA VAL A 269 -26.53 16.28 -1.82
C VAL A 269 -27.85 16.93 -2.21
N ASP A 270 -28.98 16.29 -1.91
CA ASP A 270 -30.32 16.85 -2.08
C ASP A 270 -30.79 17.62 -0.83
N SER A 271 -31.98 18.22 -0.87
CA SER A 271 -32.50 19.02 0.26
C SER A 271 -32.67 18.21 1.56
N ALA A 272 -32.96 16.90 1.46
CA ALA A 272 -33.15 16.05 2.63
C ALA A 272 -31.81 15.73 3.30
N LEU A 273 -30.80 15.39 2.51
CA LEU A 273 -29.44 15.16 2.96
C LEU A 273 -28.79 16.46 3.49
N ALA A 274 -29.01 17.59 2.81
CA ALA A 274 -28.55 18.89 3.26
C ALA A 274 -29.08 19.23 4.66
N ALA A 275 -30.38 19.01 4.89
CA ALA A 275 -31.00 19.21 6.20
C ALA A 275 -30.50 18.21 7.25
N LYS A 276 -30.29 16.93 6.88
CA LYS A 276 -29.81 15.88 7.79
C LYS A 276 -28.37 16.11 8.25
N TYR A 277 -27.47 16.43 7.32
CA TYR A 277 -26.02 16.45 7.55
C TYR A 277 -25.44 17.86 7.70
N GLY A 278 -26.26 18.90 7.59
CA GLY A 278 -25.82 20.28 7.79
C GLY A 278 -24.75 20.72 6.78
N ILE A 279 -24.97 20.40 5.50
CA ILE A 279 -24.13 20.79 4.37
C ILE A 279 -25.01 21.43 3.28
N ALA A 280 -24.41 22.22 2.39
CA ALA A 280 -25.14 22.87 1.31
C ALA A 280 -25.76 21.85 0.33
N GLU A 281 -27.00 22.13 -0.09
CA GLU A 281 -27.62 21.40 -1.20
C GLU A 281 -26.79 21.60 -2.48
N GLY A 282 -26.57 20.52 -3.24
CA GLY A 282 -25.74 20.53 -4.44
C GLY A 282 -24.24 20.32 -4.20
N SER A 283 -23.80 20.20 -2.95
CA SER A 283 -22.47 19.66 -2.60
C SER A 283 -22.28 18.26 -3.19
N TRP A 284 -21.03 17.84 -3.39
CA TRP A 284 -20.73 16.49 -3.81
C TRP A 284 -21.08 15.48 -2.71
N LEU A 285 -21.45 14.26 -3.11
CA LEU A 285 -21.76 13.17 -2.20
C LEU A 285 -20.95 11.93 -2.59
N MET A 286 -20.18 11.39 -1.65
CA MET A 286 -19.55 10.07 -1.75
C MET A 286 -20.24 9.11 -0.79
N THR A 287 -20.67 7.96 -1.29
CA THR A 287 -21.22 6.88 -0.47
C THR A 287 -20.55 5.57 -0.79
N TYR A 288 -20.22 4.78 0.24
CA TYR A 288 -19.64 3.46 0.05
C TYR A 288 -19.92 2.52 1.22
N ASP A 289 -20.08 1.24 0.91
CA ASP A 289 -20.24 0.17 1.90
C ASP A 289 -18.96 -0.65 2.00
N PHE A 290 -18.18 -0.39 3.05
CA PHE A 290 -16.98 -1.17 3.38
C PHE A 290 -17.37 -2.50 4.01
N VAL A 291 -16.72 -3.57 3.56
CA VAL A 291 -16.90 -4.93 4.07
C VAL A 291 -15.56 -5.41 4.62
N LEU A 292 -15.46 -5.46 5.95
CA LEU A 292 -14.28 -5.97 6.64
C LEU A 292 -14.32 -7.50 6.75
N VAL A 293 -13.14 -8.07 6.89
CA VAL A 293 -12.93 -9.51 7.04
C VAL A 293 -12.22 -9.78 8.36
N THR A 294 -12.49 -10.91 8.97
CA THR A 294 -11.85 -11.26 10.24
C THR A 294 -10.38 -11.65 10.05
N ASP A 295 -9.57 -11.50 11.10
CA ASP A 295 -8.17 -11.96 11.09
C ASP A 295 -8.06 -13.45 10.70
N MET A 296 -9.02 -14.25 11.17
CA MET A 296 -9.09 -15.68 10.90
C MET A 296 -9.32 -15.96 9.41
N GLU A 297 -10.29 -15.29 8.78
CA GLU A 297 -10.58 -15.46 7.35
C GLU A 297 -9.39 -15.06 6.47
N THR A 298 -8.74 -13.94 6.77
CA THR A 298 -7.53 -13.51 6.05
C THR A 298 -6.40 -14.51 6.22
N SER A 299 -6.14 -14.98 7.45
CA SER A 299 -5.05 -15.91 7.75
C SER A 299 -5.26 -17.27 7.07
N GLU A 300 -6.48 -17.81 7.09
CA GLU A 300 -6.84 -19.05 6.39
C GLU A 300 -6.68 -18.92 4.87
N LEU A 301 -7.17 -17.82 4.29
CA LEU A 301 -7.06 -17.57 2.85
C LEU A 301 -5.60 -17.37 2.42
N ARG A 302 -4.81 -16.65 3.22
CA ARG A 302 -3.37 -16.48 3.00
C ARG A 302 -2.62 -17.80 3.04
N ALA A 303 -2.91 -18.65 4.02
CA ALA A 303 -2.30 -19.97 4.13
C ALA A 303 -2.62 -20.83 2.90
N TYR A 304 -3.90 -20.88 2.50
CA TYR A 304 -4.36 -21.60 1.31
C TYR A 304 -3.68 -21.09 0.03
N ASN A 305 -3.69 -19.77 -0.21
CA ASN A 305 -3.08 -19.15 -1.39
C ASN A 305 -1.56 -19.39 -1.44
N SER A 306 -0.89 -19.30 -0.29
CA SER A 306 0.55 -19.55 -0.18
C SER A 306 0.88 -21.00 -0.55
N GLN A 307 0.13 -21.97 -0.03
CA GLN A 307 0.30 -23.37 -0.36
C GLN A 307 0.11 -23.61 -1.87
N MET A 308 -1.00 -23.14 -2.43
CA MET A 308 -1.29 -23.28 -3.87
C MET A 308 -0.23 -22.64 -4.78
N ALA A 309 0.30 -21.47 -4.40
CA ALA A 309 1.35 -20.80 -5.16
C ALA A 309 2.65 -21.62 -5.21
N LEU A 310 2.98 -22.33 -4.14
CA LEU A 310 4.22 -23.09 -4.03
C LEU A 310 4.14 -24.48 -4.64
N GLU A 311 2.96 -25.12 -4.55
CA GLU A 311 2.69 -26.35 -5.28
C GLU A 311 2.83 -26.13 -6.80
N LYS A 312 2.36 -24.98 -7.32
CA LYS A 312 2.56 -24.59 -8.73
C LYS A 312 4.04 -24.43 -9.12
N LEU A 313 4.91 -24.11 -8.16
CA LEU A 313 6.35 -24.01 -8.36
C LEU A 313 7.08 -25.36 -8.18
N GLY A 314 6.33 -26.46 -7.98
CA GLY A 314 6.89 -27.80 -7.82
C GLY A 314 7.67 -28.00 -6.53
N ARG A 315 7.45 -27.16 -5.50
CA ARG A 315 8.15 -27.25 -4.21
C ARG A 315 7.23 -27.87 -3.16
N LYS A 316 7.67 -28.94 -2.50
CA LYS A 316 7.08 -29.36 -1.22
C LYS A 316 7.39 -28.30 -0.17
N VAL A 317 6.40 -27.88 0.58
CA VAL A 317 6.52 -26.78 1.53
C VAL A 317 5.77 -27.07 2.82
N ARG A 318 6.30 -26.53 3.92
CA ARG A 318 5.61 -26.48 5.22
C ARG A 318 5.43 -25.03 5.64
N ILE A 319 4.36 -24.75 6.37
CA ILE A 319 4.06 -23.41 6.87
C ILE A 319 4.69 -23.22 8.25
N VAL A 320 5.47 -22.16 8.43
CA VAL A 320 6.04 -21.71 9.71
C VAL A 320 5.62 -20.27 9.94
N ASN A 321 4.85 -20.02 11.01
CA ASN A 321 4.29 -18.70 11.34
C ASN A 321 3.50 -18.06 10.18
N GLY A 322 2.62 -18.81 9.53
CA GLY A 322 1.83 -18.34 8.38
C GLY A 322 2.63 -18.10 7.10
N LEU A 323 3.95 -18.35 7.12
CA LEU A 323 4.84 -18.16 5.98
C LEU A 323 5.38 -19.50 5.48
N PRO A 324 5.45 -19.70 4.17
CA PRO A 324 5.95 -20.94 3.63
C PRO A 324 7.48 -21.03 3.68
N ILE A 325 7.97 -22.24 3.93
CA ILE A 325 9.37 -22.63 3.74
C ILE A 325 9.45 -23.96 2.97
N PRO A 326 10.53 -24.22 2.21
CA PRO A 326 10.77 -25.52 1.60
C PRO A 326 10.73 -26.63 2.64
N ASP A 327 10.01 -27.70 2.33
CA ASP A 327 10.01 -28.93 3.10
C ASP A 327 11.22 -29.74 2.64
N LEU A 328 12.32 -29.59 3.37
CA LEU A 328 13.56 -30.30 3.12
C LEU A 328 13.45 -31.68 3.79
N ASP A 329 12.67 -32.57 3.17
CA ASP A 329 12.74 -34.02 3.41
C ASP A 329 13.90 -34.63 2.63
#